data_AF-A0A432IKB5-F1
#
_entry.id   AF-A0A432IKB5-F1
#
_cell.length_a   1.000
_cell.length_b   1.000
_cell.length_c   1.000
_cell.angle_alpha   90.00
_cell.angle_beta   90.00
_cell.angle_gamma   90.00
#
_symmetry.space_group_name_H-M   'P 1'
#
loop_
_entity.id
_entity.type
_entity.pdbx_description
1 polymer ?
#
loop_
_entity_poly.entity_id
_entity_poly.type
_entity_poly.pdbx_seq_one_letter_code
_entity_poly.pdbx_strand_id
1 'polypeptide(L)'
;MRPGCGWSNKHLHTCSPDRYTRGSIGAEPVTRSLIVFMMLLSCTPLAARDDVLDAAVASGDATRVTAAVAALAEDGSSSAMEQVIQSALLSGHPVIEQAALTGLKKLQPGTGLDWLCVQGNRHPRKEVRDLLLGLLSKRPETECFRVVLQALYDAEDSVALKAIEVLDKKAHSGSIPHMIRALKHQEDQDRDLSLVAERIREMLQHQTGADLFAASEWQALWKGNQQVLEKGKKVDPSKVTMKGTGVRVEVPAFFGQELLSEKIVFVLDTSISMQERDPLPENSGKGQSDGGTEVPDRRTGGKSGDELPSSRMRLRRVQRELKRMIRELPRSFHFCLLTFDEDVKRMSDQLVPATPERKRRAIKFVDAFEPKGFTSTDRALEAAFQIPGVRAIVLLSDGMPYRAKDPIDPEQLLAHIVEINRFEHIPINTVGFSATSGNAGGFMEEISRRTGGKYTEVP
;
A
#
# COMPACT_ATOMS: atom_id res chain seq x y z
N MET A 1 -21.65 -58.50 27.10
CA MET A 1 -22.24 -58.19 25.78
C MET A 1 -21.10 -58.04 24.77
N ARG A 2 -21.12 -58.81 23.68
CA ARG A 2 -20.20 -58.80 22.51
C ARG A 2 -20.66 -57.75 21.45
N PRO A 3 -19.98 -57.51 20.31
CA PRO A 3 -18.79 -58.16 19.70
C PRO A 3 -17.68 -57.16 19.25
N GLY A 4 -16.50 -57.51 18.72
CA GLY A 4 -15.94 -58.78 18.28
C GLY A 4 -14.49 -58.63 17.76
N CYS A 5 -13.82 -59.80 17.71
CA CYS A 5 -12.60 -60.25 17.02
C CYS A 5 -11.96 -59.29 15.99
N GLY A 6 -10.63 -59.08 15.92
CA GLY A 6 -9.54 -60.04 15.98
C GLY A 6 -9.25 -60.60 14.57
N TRP A 7 -8.05 -60.40 14.03
CA TRP A 7 -7.33 -61.31 13.11
C TRP A 7 -5.87 -60.85 12.92
N SER A 8 -5.00 -61.83 12.70
CA SER A 8 -3.54 -61.82 12.74
C SER A 8 -2.97 -62.42 11.44
N ASN A 9 -1.67 -62.18 11.20
CA ASN A 9 -0.75 -62.95 10.33
C ASN A 9 -0.88 -62.75 8.80
N LYS A 10 0.17 -62.83 7.97
CA LYS A 10 1.63 -62.98 8.10
C LYS A 10 2.23 -62.90 6.68
N HIS A 11 3.52 -62.53 6.60
CA HIS A 11 4.57 -63.04 5.71
C HIS A 11 4.45 -62.84 4.17
N LEU A 12 5.36 -62.05 3.57
CA LEU A 12 6.74 -62.38 3.11
C LEU A 12 6.73 -63.12 1.76
N HIS A 13 7.30 -62.51 0.72
CA HIS A 13 8.31 -63.15 -0.14
C HIS A 13 9.05 -62.14 -1.03
N THR A 14 10.37 -62.27 -0.97
CA THR A 14 11.44 -61.63 -1.74
C THR A 14 11.69 -62.34 -3.07
N CYS A 15 12.16 -61.64 -4.12
CA CYS A 15 13.34 -62.04 -4.92
C CYS A 15 13.73 -60.98 -5.97
N SER A 16 15.04 -60.90 -6.23
CA SER A 16 15.78 -60.01 -7.15
C SER A 16 16.44 -60.90 -8.25
N PRO A 17 17.54 -60.53 -8.94
CA PRO A 17 17.76 -59.62 -10.09
C PRO A 17 18.37 -60.34 -11.33
N ASP A 18 18.53 -59.66 -12.48
CA ASP A 18 19.58 -59.85 -13.54
C ASP A 18 19.13 -59.14 -14.86
N ARG A 19 19.92 -58.81 -15.90
CA ARG A 19 21.30 -58.34 -16.15
C ARG A 19 21.42 -58.23 -17.71
N TYR A 20 22.29 -57.36 -18.24
CA TYR A 20 22.77 -57.26 -19.65
C TYR A 20 21.78 -56.75 -20.73
N THR A 21 22.13 -55.95 -21.76
CA THR A 21 23.36 -55.81 -22.57
C THR A 21 23.39 -54.44 -23.31
N ARG A 22 24.60 -53.94 -23.64
CA ARG A 22 24.88 -52.88 -24.63
C ARG A 22 24.58 -53.36 -26.07
N GLY A 23 24.23 -52.42 -26.96
CA GLY A 23 24.32 -52.58 -28.41
C GLY A 23 24.23 -51.23 -29.13
N SER A 24 25.19 -50.96 -30.02
CA SER A 24 25.40 -49.71 -30.75
C SER A 24 25.43 -49.96 -32.27
N ILE A 25 25.13 -48.92 -33.07
CA ILE A 25 25.56 -48.62 -34.47
C ILE A 25 24.58 -48.95 -35.63
N GLY A 26 24.39 -47.95 -36.52
CA GLY A 26 24.22 -48.05 -38.00
C GLY A 26 22.78 -47.86 -38.52
N ALA A 27 22.40 -46.73 -39.16
CA ALA A 27 22.52 -46.37 -40.61
C ALA A 27 21.57 -47.22 -41.51
N GLU A 28 20.74 -46.76 -42.45
CA GLU A 28 20.52 -45.48 -43.19
C GLU A 28 19.15 -45.60 -43.97
N PRO A 29 18.84 -44.90 -45.10
CA PRO A 29 17.88 -43.79 -45.26
C PRO A 29 16.55 -44.10 -46.00
N VAL A 30 15.56 -43.19 -45.95
CA VAL A 30 14.52 -43.08 -46.99
C VAL A 30 14.25 -41.61 -47.35
N THR A 31 14.49 -41.33 -48.62
CA THR A 31 14.27 -40.12 -49.41
C THR A 31 12.84 -39.58 -49.32
N ARG A 32 12.69 -38.25 -49.23
CA ARG A 32 11.45 -37.55 -49.57
C ARG A 32 11.72 -36.35 -50.46
N SER A 33 11.07 -36.38 -51.62
CA SER A 33 11.08 -35.38 -52.68
C SER A 33 10.71 -33.97 -52.19
N LEU A 34 11.45 -32.99 -52.70
CA LEU A 34 11.06 -31.58 -52.69
C LEU A 34 9.82 -31.38 -53.59
N ILE A 35 8.80 -30.73 -53.03
CA ILE A 35 7.84 -29.93 -53.80
C ILE A 35 8.03 -28.50 -53.32
N VAL A 36 8.59 -27.65 -54.19
CA VAL A 36 8.73 -26.21 -53.97
C VAL A 36 7.44 -25.54 -54.42
N PHE A 37 6.67 -25.04 -53.45
CA PHE A 37 5.54 -24.15 -53.73
C PHE A 37 6.00 -22.72 -53.42
N MET A 38 6.34 -21.98 -54.48
CA MET A 38 6.77 -20.59 -54.40
C MET A 38 5.52 -19.71 -54.24
N MET A 39 5.10 -19.47 -53.00
CA MET A 39 4.15 -18.40 -52.67
C MET A 39 4.93 -17.13 -52.32
N LEU A 40 4.81 -16.13 -53.19
CA LEU A 40 5.15 -14.74 -52.92
C LEU A 40 4.24 -14.22 -51.79
N LEU A 41 4.70 -14.34 -50.55
CA LEU A 41 4.21 -13.58 -49.42
C LEU A 41 5.11 -12.35 -49.27
N SER A 42 4.53 -11.17 -49.46
CA SER A 42 5.13 -9.89 -49.09
C SER A 42 5.50 -9.92 -47.61
N CYS A 43 6.75 -10.27 -47.35
CA CYS A 43 7.36 -10.27 -46.03
C CYS A 43 7.67 -8.81 -45.69
N THR A 44 6.82 -8.15 -44.92
CA THR A 44 7.29 -7.03 -44.12
C THR A 44 8.23 -7.59 -43.04
N PRO A 45 9.39 -6.98 -42.77
CA PRO A 45 10.37 -7.58 -41.89
C PRO A 45 9.86 -7.51 -40.45
N LEU A 46 9.51 -8.68 -39.90
CA LEU A 46 9.10 -8.84 -38.49
C LEU A 46 10.21 -8.37 -37.53
N ALA A 47 11.48 -8.46 -37.94
CA ALA A 47 12.65 -8.06 -37.15
C ALA A 47 12.85 -6.52 -37.01
N ALA A 48 12.21 -5.68 -37.83
CA ALA A 48 12.42 -4.22 -37.77
C ALA A 48 11.49 -3.51 -36.77
N ARG A 49 10.43 -4.20 -36.29
CA ARG A 49 9.48 -3.65 -35.30
C ARG A 49 9.98 -3.78 -33.87
N ASP A 50 10.82 -4.77 -33.60
CA ASP A 50 11.42 -4.99 -32.28
C ASP A 50 12.28 -3.77 -31.85
N ASP A 51 12.97 -3.14 -32.80
CA ASP A 51 13.89 -2.03 -32.53
C ASP A 51 13.22 -0.66 -32.26
N VAL A 52 12.00 -0.41 -32.76
CA VAL A 52 11.41 0.95 -32.72
C VAL A 52 10.99 1.34 -31.31
N LEU A 53 10.33 0.43 -30.59
CA LEU A 53 9.94 0.68 -29.20
C LEU A 53 11.17 0.78 -28.31
N ASP A 54 12.13 -0.14 -28.47
CA ASP A 54 13.37 -0.14 -27.69
C ASP A 54 14.18 1.14 -27.91
N ALA A 55 14.30 1.61 -29.15
CA ALA A 55 14.95 2.88 -29.45
C ALA A 55 14.19 4.09 -28.89
N ALA A 56 12.86 4.04 -28.83
CA ALA A 56 12.04 5.08 -28.22
C ALA A 56 12.25 5.11 -26.69
N VAL A 57 12.23 3.95 -26.04
CA VAL A 57 12.48 3.82 -24.60
C VAL A 57 13.89 4.29 -24.25
N ALA A 58 14.90 3.85 -25.01
CA ALA A 58 16.29 4.26 -24.83
C ALA A 58 16.49 5.77 -24.99
N SER A 59 15.66 6.44 -25.79
CA SER A 59 15.72 7.90 -25.95
C SER A 59 15.11 8.67 -24.76
N GLY A 60 14.34 8.01 -23.89
CA GLY A 60 13.62 8.66 -22.78
C GLY A 60 12.45 9.54 -23.21
N ASP A 61 12.14 9.63 -24.51
CA ASP A 61 11.10 10.50 -25.04
C ASP A 61 9.71 9.84 -24.94
N ALA A 62 8.92 10.33 -24.00
CA ALA A 62 7.55 9.89 -23.75
C ALA A 62 6.64 9.96 -24.99
N THR A 63 6.85 10.94 -25.87
CA THR A 63 6.06 11.12 -27.10
C THR A 63 6.36 10.01 -28.10
N ARG A 64 7.66 9.71 -28.27
CA ARG A 64 8.10 8.61 -29.15
C ARG A 64 7.64 7.26 -28.63
N VAL A 65 7.72 7.03 -27.31
CA VAL A 65 7.21 5.79 -26.70
C VAL A 65 5.71 5.66 -26.91
N THR A 66 4.94 6.73 -26.67
CA THR A 66 3.49 6.72 -26.89
C THR A 66 3.15 6.36 -28.34
N ALA A 67 3.86 6.94 -29.32
CA ALA A 67 3.64 6.68 -30.73
C ALA A 67 4.03 5.23 -31.12
N ALA A 68 5.16 4.73 -30.64
CA ALA A 68 5.61 3.36 -30.90
C ALA A 68 4.63 2.34 -30.31
N VAL A 69 4.18 2.53 -29.06
CA VAL A 69 3.20 1.66 -28.42
C VAL A 69 1.83 1.74 -29.11
N ALA A 70 1.42 2.91 -29.60
CA ALA A 70 0.18 3.04 -30.37
C ALA A 70 0.23 2.22 -31.67
N ALA A 71 1.36 2.21 -32.39
CA ALA A 71 1.53 1.38 -33.58
C ALA A 71 1.48 -0.13 -33.27
N LEU A 72 2.04 -0.55 -32.14
CA LEU A 72 1.92 -1.93 -31.65
C LEU A 72 0.48 -2.26 -31.21
N ALA A 73 -0.24 -1.28 -30.66
CA ALA A 73 -1.66 -1.45 -30.31
C ALA A 73 -2.58 -1.55 -31.54
N GLU A 74 -2.20 -0.96 -32.68
CA GLU A 74 -2.89 -1.15 -33.97
C GLU A 74 -2.68 -2.55 -34.54
N ASP A 75 -1.49 -3.12 -34.36
CA ASP A 75 -1.22 -4.53 -34.69
C ASP A 75 -2.07 -5.48 -33.83
N GLY A 76 -2.22 -5.16 -32.54
CA GLY A 76 -3.18 -5.82 -31.65
C GLY A 76 -2.89 -7.30 -31.38
N SER A 77 -1.70 -7.80 -31.74
CA SER A 77 -1.28 -9.18 -31.46
C SER A 77 -0.76 -9.34 -30.03
N SER A 78 -0.81 -10.56 -29.51
CA SER A 78 -0.21 -10.87 -28.20
C SER A 78 1.30 -10.63 -28.17
N SER A 79 2.00 -10.89 -29.29
CA SER A 79 3.44 -10.64 -29.40
C SER A 79 3.78 -9.15 -29.29
N ALA A 80 2.98 -8.29 -29.93
CA ALA A 80 3.15 -6.84 -29.81
C ALA A 80 2.90 -6.37 -28.36
N MET A 81 1.88 -6.91 -27.68
CA MET A 81 1.60 -6.58 -26.28
C MET A 81 2.67 -7.10 -25.31
N GLU A 82 3.26 -8.25 -25.60
CA GLU A 82 4.40 -8.78 -24.85
C GLU A 82 5.62 -7.87 -24.96
N GLN A 83 5.91 -7.37 -26.16
CA GLN A 83 6.98 -6.38 -26.36
C GLN A 83 6.71 -5.10 -25.57
N VAL A 84 5.47 -4.58 -25.56
CA VAL A 84 5.12 -3.40 -24.76
C VAL A 84 5.36 -3.63 -23.27
N ILE A 85 5.05 -4.82 -22.75
CA ILE A 85 5.34 -5.16 -21.35
C ILE A 85 6.85 -5.17 -21.10
N GLN A 86 7.62 -5.91 -21.90
CA GLN A 86 9.05 -6.12 -21.65
C GLN A 86 9.86 -4.85 -21.82
N SER A 87 9.60 -4.07 -22.87
CA SER A 87 10.41 -2.90 -23.22
C SER A 87 9.99 -1.64 -22.47
N ALA A 88 8.69 -1.45 -22.22
CA ALA A 88 8.18 -0.17 -21.72
C ALA A 88 7.55 -0.25 -20.32
N LEU A 89 6.65 -1.19 -20.05
CA LEU A 89 6.01 -1.28 -18.72
C LEU A 89 6.96 -1.82 -17.63
N LEU A 90 7.98 -2.58 -18.03
CA LEU A 90 9.06 -3.03 -17.14
C LEU A 90 10.32 -2.16 -17.20
N SER A 91 10.24 -0.96 -17.79
CA SER A 91 11.37 -0.04 -17.90
C SER A 91 11.87 0.50 -16.55
N GLY A 92 11.03 0.48 -15.51
CA GLY A 92 11.32 1.06 -14.20
C GLY A 92 11.27 2.59 -14.16
N HIS A 93 10.89 3.23 -15.28
CA HIS A 93 10.80 4.68 -15.41
C HIS A 93 9.33 5.12 -15.52
N PRO A 94 8.79 5.83 -14.50
CA PRO A 94 7.37 6.18 -14.46
C PRO A 94 6.87 6.94 -15.70
N VAL A 95 7.70 7.83 -16.25
CA VAL A 95 7.38 8.60 -17.46
C VAL A 95 7.16 7.68 -18.67
N ILE A 96 7.99 6.66 -18.82
CA ILE A 96 7.92 5.67 -19.91
C ILE A 96 6.74 4.72 -19.70
N GLU A 97 6.55 4.24 -18.48
CA GLU A 97 5.41 3.40 -18.09
C GLU A 97 4.08 4.11 -18.43
N GLN A 98 3.91 5.38 -18.05
CA GLN A 98 2.70 6.15 -18.34
C GLN A 98 2.52 6.47 -19.84
N ALA A 99 3.62 6.72 -20.56
CA ALA A 99 3.59 6.88 -22.01
C ALA A 99 3.09 5.61 -22.70
N ALA A 100 3.58 4.44 -22.29
CA ALA A 100 3.14 3.15 -22.81
C ALA A 100 1.66 2.90 -22.52
N LEU A 101 1.20 3.10 -21.27
CA LEU A 101 -0.22 2.99 -20.92
C LEU A 101 -1.09 3.95 -21.74
N THR A 102 -0.57 5.14 -22.08
CA THR A 102 -1.27 6.10 -22.95
C THR A 102 -1.36 5.61 -24.39
N GLY A 103 -0.28 5.05 -24.94
CA GLY A 103 -0.28 4.43 -26.27
C GLY A 103 -1.29 3.27 -26.38
N LEU A 104 -1.44 2.48 -25.32
CA LEU A 104 -2.39 1.36 -25.26
C LEU A 104 -3.87 1.76 -25.19
N LYS A 105 -4.20 3.04 -24.93
CA LYS A 105 -5.62 3.47 -24.78
C LYS A 105 -6.49 3.13 -25.98
N LYS A 106 -5.93 3.13 -27.19
CA LYS A 106 -6.64 2.86 -28.46
C LYS A 106 -6.61 1.40 -28.91
N LEU A 107 -5.99 0.50 -28.13
CA LEU A 107 -6.00 -0.93 -28.41
C LEU A 107 -7.45 -1.40 -28.58
N GLN A 108 -7.72 -2.03 -29.73
CA GLN A 108 -9.04 -2.56 -30.03
C GLN A 108 -9.29 -3.88 -29.28
N PRO A 109 -10.55 -4.23 -28.99
CA PRO A 109 -10.89 -5.57 -28.53
C PRO A 109 -10.37 -6.64 -29.49
N GLY A 110 -9.81 -7.72 -28.93
CA GLY A 110 -9.22 -8.81 -29.70
C GLY A 110 -8.08 -9.48 -28.94
N THR A 111 -7.30 -10.28 -29.66
CA THR A 111 -6.27 -11.16 -29.10
C THR A 111 -5.28 -10.44 -28.17
N GLY A 112 -4.83 -9.23 -28.53
CA GLY A 112 -3.94 -8.43 -27.70
C GLY A 112 -4.57 -7.98 -26.38
N LEU A 113 -5.80 -7.48 -26.41
CA LEU A 113 -6.51 -7.04 -25.20
C LEU A 113 -6.83 -8.22 -24.28
N ASP A 114 -7.30 -9.34 -24.85
CA ASP A 114 -7.57 -10.57 -24.10
C ASP A 114 -6.29 -11.08 -23.43
N TRP A 115 -5.17 -11.03 -24.14
CA TRP A 115 -3.87 -11.38 -23.61
C TRP A 115 -3.43 -10.44 -22.47
N LEU A 116 -3.61 -9.12 -22.61
CA LEU A 116 -3.35 -8.17 -21.52
C LEU A 116 -4.25 -8.43 -20.30
N CYS A 117 -5.51 -8.85 -20.51
CA CYS A 117 -6.39 -9.24 -19.40
C CYS A 117 -5.85 -10.46 -18.64
N VAL A 118 -5.29 -11.44 -19.36
CA VAL A 118 -4.60 -12.60 -18.74
C VAL A 118 -3.38 -12.12 -17.94
N GLN A 119 -2.56 -11.24 -18.51
CA GLN A 119 -1.39 -10.69 -17.82
C GLN A 119 -1.76 -9.88 -16.58
N GLY A 120 -2.83 -9.07 -16.64
CA GLY A 120 -3.31 -8.28 -15.49
C GLY A 120 -3.61 -9.13 -14.25
N ASN A 121 -4.01 -10.40 -14.44
CA ASN A 121 -4.29 -11.33 -13.34
C ASN A 121 -3.14 -12.27 -12.99
N ARG A 122 -2.25 -12.61 -13.95
CA ARG A 122 -1.35 -13.76 -13.81
C ARG A 122 0.12 -13.44 -14.06
N HIS A 123 0.45 -12.22 -14.49
CA HIS A 123 1.83 -11.87 -14.77
C HIS A 123 2.68 -12.01 -13.50
N PRO A 124 3.89 -12.60 -13.55
CA PRO A 124 4.71 -12.88 -12.37
C PRO A 124 5.15 -11.61 -11.63
N ARG A 125 5.37 -10.50 -12.36
CA ARG A 125 5.68 -9.19 -11.80
C ARG A 125 4.41 -8.47 -11.34
N LYS A 126 4.35 -8.06 -10.08
CA LYS A 126 3.21 -7.33 -9.50
C LYS A 126 3.05 -5.94 -10.11
N GLU A 127 4.16 -5.32 -10.52
CA GLU A 127 4.21 -4.00 -11.16
C GLU A 127 3.43 -4.00 -12.47
N VAL A 128 3.54 -5.08 -13.27
CA VAL A 128 2.77 -5.23 -14.50
C VAL A 128 1.29 -5.40 -14.19
N ARG A 129 0.93 -6.22 -13.19
CA ARG A 129 -0.47 -6.38 -12.77
C ARG A 129 -1.05 -5.03 -12.35
N ASP A 130 -0.33 -4.28 -11.52
CA ASP A 130 -0.70 -2.93 -11.06
C ASP A 130 -0.97 -1.94 -12.22
N LEU A 131 0.01 -1.79 -13.11
CA LEU A 131 -0.08 -0.89 -14.27
C LEU A 131 -1.26 -1.28 -15.18
N LEU A 132 -1.44 -2.57 -15.44
CA LEU A 132 -2.54 -3.07 -16.25
C LEU A 132 -3.90 -2.86 -15.56
N LEU A 133 -4.02 -2.98 -14.24
CA LEU A 133 -5.27 -2.61 -13.55
C LEU A 133 -5.63 -1.14 -13.76
N GLY A 134 -4.64 -0.25 -13.78
CA GLY A 134 -4.83 1.16 -14.11
C GLY A 134 -5.33 1.41 -15.54
N LEU A 135 -4.92 0.58 -16.51
CA LEU A 135 -5.41 0.61 -17.89
C LEU A 135 -6.81 -0.02 -18.01
N LEU A 136 -6.97 -1.26 -17.55
CA LEU A 136 -8.16 -2.08 -17.71
C LEU A 136 -9.37 -1.52 -16.93
N SER A 137 -9.16 -0.83 -15.82
CA SER A 137 -10.25 -0.16 -15.09
C SER A 137 -10.96 0.95 -15.89
N LYS A 138 -10.23 1.56 -16.84
CA LYS A 138 -10.72 2.63 -17.73
C LYS A 138 -11.37 2.10 -19.01
N ARG A 139 -11.29 0.79 -19.24
CA ARG A 139 -11.83 0.11 -20.41
C ARG A 139 -13.32 -0.23 -20.22
N PRO A 140 -14.15 -0.11 -21.26
CA PRO A 140 -15.58 -0.42 -21.19
C PRO A 140 -15.88 -1.94 -21.21
N GLU A 141 -14.93 -2.75 -21.67
CA GLU A 141 -15.15 -4.19 -21.85
C GLU A 141 -15.38 -4.90 -20.52
N THR A 142 -16.38 -5.79 -20.49
CA THR A 142 -16.75 -6.55 -19.28
C THR A 142 -15.60 -7.40 -18.76
N GLU A 143 -14.79 -7.99 -19.64
CA GLU A 143 -13.62 -8.78 -19.25
C GLU A 143 -12.56 -7.92 -18.56
N CYS A 144 -12.34 -6.68 -19.00
CA CYS A 144 -11.42 -5.76 -18.32
C CYS A 144 -11.88 -5.46 -16.89
N PHE A 145 -13.19 -5.22 -16.70
CA PHE A 145 -13.75 -5.03 -15.37
C PHE A 145 -13.66 -6.30 -14.51
N ARG A 146 -13.83 -7.48 -15.11
CA ARG A 146 -13.67 -8.77 -14.43
C ARG A 146 -12.25 -8.96 -13.88
N VAL A 147 -11.22 -8.58 -14.64
CA VAL A 147 -9.82 -8.59 -14.19
C VAL A 147 -9.66 -7.74 -12.93
N VAL A 148 -10.20 -6.52 -12.94
CA VAL A 148 -10.13 -5.62 -11.77
C VAL A 148 -10.83 -6.21 -10.55
N LEU A 149 -11.98 -6.84 -10.72
CA LEU A 149 -12.69 -7.51 -9.62
C LEU A 149 -11.94 -8.75 -9.09
N GLN A 150 -11.24 -9.48 -9.96
CA GLN A 150 -10.43 -10.65 -9.57
C GLN A 150 -9.18 -10.24 -8.79
N ALA A 151 -8.58 -9.10 -9.11
CA ALA A 151 -7.42 -8.57 -8.41
C ALA A 151 -7.68 -8.21 -6.93
N LEU A 152 -8.95 -8.11 -6.49
CA LEU A 152 -9.29 -8.01 -5.06
C LEU A 152 -8.82 -9.21 -4.22
N TYR A 153 -8.54 -10.33 -4.88
CA TYR A 153 -8.08 -11.58 -4.27
C TYR A 153 -6.63 -11.90 -4.66
N ASP A 154 -5.87 -10.92 -5.18
CA ASP A 154 -4.46 -11.11 -5.51
C ASP A 154 -3.66 -11.48 -4.27
N ALA A 155 -2.64 -12.33 -4.44
CA ALA A 155 -1.76 -12.74 -3.35
C ALA A 155 -0.86 -11.59 -2.86
N GLU A 156 -0.55 -10.63 -3.74
CA GLU A 156 0.17 -9.42 -3.40
C GLU A 156 -0.81 -8.33 -2.95
N ASP A 157 -0.75 -7.96 -1.67
CA ASP A 157 -1.61 -6.91 -1.10
C ASP A 157 -1.60 -5.63 -1.92
N SER A 158 -0.45 -5.23 -2.46
CA SER A 158 -0.36 -3.99 -3.22
C SER A 158 -1.18 -4.01 -4.51
N VAL A 159 -1.33 -5.16 -5.15
CA VAL A 159 -2.21 -5.33 -6.32
C VAL A 159 -3.69 -5.30 -5.91
N ALA A 160 -4.04 -5.91 -4.78
CA ALA A 160 -5.39 -5.81 -4.22
C ALA A 160 -5.76 -4.37 -3.84
N LEU A 161 -4.81 -3.62 -3.25
CA LEU A 161 -4.97 -2.20 -2.94
C LEU A 161 -5.18 -1.37 -4.20
N LYS A 162 -4.44 -1.66 -5.28
CA LYS A 162 -4.67 -1.04 -6.59
C LYS A 162 -6.07 -1.29 -7.12
N ALA A 163 -6.55 -2.53 -7.03
CA ALA A 163 -7.90 -2.88 -7.43
C ALA A 163 -8.97 -2.09 -6.65
N ILE A 164 -8.79 -1.94 -5.34
CA ILE A 164 -9.68 -1.13 -4.49
C ILE A 164 -9.63 0.35 -4.90
N GLU A 165 -8.43 0.91 -5.09
CA GLU A 165 -8.24 2.30 -5.52
C GLU A 165 -8.98 2.62 -6.83
N VAL A 166 -8.82 1.77 -7.86
CA VAL A 166 -9.45 2.00 -9.16
C VAL A 166 -10.97 1.77 -9.14
N LEU A 167 -11.46 0.89 -8.27
CA LEU A 167 -12.90 0.64 -8.10
C LEU A 167 -13.58 1.76 -7.32
N ASP A 168 -12.94 2.29 -6.28
CA ASP A 168 -13.44 3.43 -5.50
C ASP A 168 -13.52 4.69 -6.38
N LYS A 169 -12.49 4.98 -7.17
CA LYS A 169 -12.49 6.09 -8.14
C LYS A 169 -13.63 6.03 -9.15
N LYS A 170 -14.06 4.83 -9.55
CA LYS A 170 -15.19 4.63 -10.48
C LYS A 170 -16.54 4.70 -9.77
N ALA A 171 -16.57 4.54 -8.44
CA ALA A 171 -17.77 4.48 -7.61
C ALA A 171 -18.87 3.53 -8.17
N HIS A 172 -18.46 2.43 -8.81
CA HIS A 172 -19.39 1.55 -9.50
C HIS A 172 -20.17 0.70 -8.49
N SER A 173 -21.48 0.92 -8.35
CA SER A 173 -22.32 0.23 -7.35
C SER A 173 -22.30 -1.30 -7.46
N GLY A 174 -22.13 -1.84 -8.68
CA GLY A 174 -21.95 -3.28 -8.90
C GLY A 174 -20.68 -3.88 -8.26
N SER A 175 -19.75 -3.06 -7.76
CA SER A 175 -18.57 -3.52 -7.02
C SER A 175 -18.85 -3.86 -5.55
N ILE A 176 -19.90 -3.28 -4.94
CA ILE A 176 -20.27 -3.51 -3.52
C ILE A 176 -20.34 -5.00 -3.17
N PRO A 177 -21.10 -5.87 -3.88
CA PRO A 177 -21.15 -7.29 -3.53
C PRO A 177 -19.81 -8.00 -3.70
N HIS A 178 -18.91 -7.53 -4.56
CA HIS A 178 -17.56 -8.08 -4.70
C HIS A 178 -16.64 -7.65 -3.56
N MET A 179 -16.76 -6.41 -3.11
CA MET A 179 -16.06 -5.87 -1.94
C MET A 179 -16.46 -6.60 -0.66
N ILE A 180 -17.76 -6.87 -0.46
CA ILE A 180 -18.24 -7.64 0.69
C ILE A 180 -17.64 -9.05 0.71
N ARG A 181 -17.59 -9.72 -0.47
CA ARG A 181 -16.96 -11.04 -0.58
C ARG A 181 -15.44 -10.99 -0.36
N ALA A 182 -14.78 -9.95 -0.85
CA ALA A 182 -13.34 -9.75 -0.64
C ALA A 182 -13.02 -9.47 0.83
N LEU A 183 -13.85 -8.67 1.53
CA LEU A 183 -13.73 -8.45 2.97
C LEU A 183 -13.86 -9.78 3.70
N LYS A 184 -14.94 -10.53 3.44
CA LYS A 184 -15.14 -11.87 4.03
C LYS A 184 -13.93 -12.78 3.80
N HIS A 185 -13.31 -12.73 2.62
CA HIS A 185 -12.12 -13.52 2.33
C HIS A 185 -10.92 -13.14 3.22
N GLN A 186 -10.75 -11.85 3.54
CA GLN A 186 -9.74 -11.42 4.51
C GLN A 186 -10.08 -11.91 5.93
N GLU A 187 -11.35 -11.81 6.35
CA GLU A 187 -11.82 -12.30 7.66
C GLU A 187 -11.61 -13.81 7.81
N ASP A 188 -11.94 -14.59 6.77
CA ASP A 188 -11.75 -16.06 6.75
C ASP A 188 -10.25 -16.46 6.81
N GLN A 189 -9.32 -15.52 6.65
CA GLN A 189 -7.87 -15.70 6.77
C GLN A 189 -7.28 -15.07 8.05
N ASP A 190 -8.11 -14.61 8.99
CA ASP A 190 -7.70 -13.86 10.18
C ASP A 190 -6.95 -12.55 9.84
N ARG A 191 -7.32 -11.92 8.71
CA ARG A 191 -6.72 -10.68 8.18
C ARG A 191 -7.67 -9.48 8.29
N ASP A 192 -8.58 -9.50 9.26
CA ASP A 192 -9.59 -8.46 9.49
C ASP A 192 -8.97 -7.08 9.73
N LEU A 193 -7.74 -7.03 10.26
CA LEU A 193 -6.98 -5.80 10.56
C LEU A 193 -5.89 -5.50 9.51
N SER A 194 -5.90 -6.20 8.38
CA SER A 194 -5.00 -5.88 7.28
C SER A 194 -5.40 -4.57 6.60
N LEU A 195 -4.41 -3.88 6.00
CA LEU A 195 -4.67 -2.69 5.20
C LEU A 195 -5.68 -2.97 4.07
N VAL A 196 -5.65 -4.15 3.46
CA VAL A 196 -6.63 -4.54 2.42
C VAL A 196 -8.05 -4.55 3.00
N ALA A 197 -8.26 -5.18 4.16
CA ALA A 197 -9.57 -5.20 4.82
C ALA A 197 -10.04 -3.78 5.21
N GLU A 198 -9.15 -2.94 5.71
CA GLU A 198 -9.44 -1.53 6.00
C GLU A 198 -9.90 -0.78 4.75
N ARG A 199 -9.13 -0.84 3.66
CA ARG A 199 -9.48 -0.13 2.41
C ARG A 199 -10.80 -0.60 1.82
N ILE A 200 -11.12 -1.89 1.95
CA ILE A 200 -12.43 -2.40 1.55
C ILE A 200 -13.54 -1.75 2.39
N ARG A 201 -13.38 -1.65 3.72
CA ARG A 201 -14.36 -0.99 4.60
C ARG A 201 -14.49 0.49 4.28
N GLU A 202 -13.39 1.20 4.04
CA GLU A 202 -13.42 2.63 3.66
C GLU A 202 -14.19 2.85 2.36
N MET A 203 -13.93 2.03 1.34
CA MET A 203 -14.68 2.08 0.09
C MET A 203 -16.17 1.76 0.30
N LEU A 204 -16.49 0.73 1.08
CA LEU A 204 -17.88 0.39 1.41
C LEU A 204 -18.57 1.52 2.16
N GLN A 205 -17.90 2.17 3.11
CA GLN A 205 -18.39 3.34 3.81
C GLN A 205 -18.62 4.51 2.84
N HIS A 206 -17.67 4.77 1.93
CA HIS A 206 -17.78 5.85 0.96
C HIS A 206 -19.01 5.66 0.06
N GLN A 207 -19.24 4.44 -0.45
CA GLN A 207 -20.34 4.14 -1.37
C GLN A 207 -21.69 3.97 -0.70
N THR A 208 -21.74 3.45 0.52
CA THR A 208 -23.01 3.16 1.21
C THR A 208 -23.39 4.25 2.20
N GLY A 209 -22.43 4.97 2.77
CA GLY A 209 -22.62 5.92 3.87
C GLY A 209 -22.66 5.29 5.28
N ALA A 210 -22.62 3.96 5.40
CA ALA A 210 -22.62 3.28 6.71
C ALA A 210 -21.19 3.11 7.26
N ASP A 211 -21.03 2.98 8.58
CA ASP A 211 -19.77 2.59 9.22
C ASP A 211 -19.97 1.22 9.89
N LEU A 212 -19.56 0.16 9.19
CA LEU A 212 -19.72 -1.24 9.63
C LEU A 212 -18.37 -1.95 9.60
N PHE A 213 -18.19 -2.94 10.46
CA PHE A 213 -16.92 -3.63 10.58
C PHE A 213 -16.91 -4.96 9.84
N ALA A 214 -17.89 -5.83 10.10
CA ALA A 214 -17.86 -7.21 9.62
C ALA A 214 -18.52 -7.36 8.24
N ALA A 215 -17.99 -8.25 7.39
CA ALA A 215 -18.57 -8.54 6.08
C ALA A 215 -20.02 -9.03 6.18
N SER A 216 -20.39 -9.73 7.25
CA SER A 216 -21.77 -10.14 7.51
C SER A 216 -22.73 -8.96 7.69
N GLU A 217 -22.27 -7.87 8.32
CA GLU A 217 -23.06 -6.66 8.54
C GLU A 217 -23.26 -5.92 7.22
N TRP A 218 -22.18 -5.77 6.45
CA TRP A 218 -22.24 -5.23 5.10
C TRP A 218 -23.15 -6.04 4.18
N GLN A 219 -23.11 -7.38 4.29
CA GLN A 219 -23.96 -8.27 3.51
C GLN A 219 -25.44 -8.12 3.87
N ALA A 220 -25.77 -7.92 5.15
CA ALA A 220 -27.12 -7.66 5.61
C ALA A 220 -27.62 -6.29 5.10
N LEU A 221 -26.77 -5.26 5.20
CA LEU A 221 -27.06 -3.92 4.67
C LEU A 221 -27.37 -3.98 3.17
N TRP A 222 -26.50 -4.63 2.38
CA TRP A 222 -26.68 -4.77 0.94
C TRP A 222 -28.00 -5.45 0.58
N LYS A 223 -28.32 -6.59 1.21
CA LYS A 223 -29.56 -7.34 0.95
C LYS A 223 -30.82 -6.50 1.24
N GLY A 224 -30.79 -5.68 2.29
CA GLY A 224 -31.94 -4.83 2.65
C GLY A 224 -32.09 -3.57 1.79
N ASN A 225 -31.03 -3.14 1.09
CA ASN A 225 -30.97 -1.81 0.46
C ASN A 225 -30.50 -1.85 -1.01
N GLN A 226 -30.47 -3.02 -1.65
CA GLN A 226 -29.91 -3.24 -2.98
C GLN A 226 -30.38 -2.20 -4.01
N GLN A 227 -31.69 -1.95 -4.12
CA GLN A 227 -32.23 -1.00 -5.10
C GLN A 227 -31.76 0.45 -4.89
N VAL A 228 -31.49 0.85 -3.63
CA VAL A 228 -31.04 2.20 -3.29
C VAL A 228 -29.55 2.34 -3.62
N LEU A 229 -28.76 1.36 -3.20
CA LEU A 229 -27.31 1.33 -3.38
C LEU A 229 -26.90 1.12 -4.85
N GLU A 230 -27.62 0.30 -5.62
CA GLU A 230 -27.40 0.13 -7.06
C GLU A 230 -27.58 1.43 -7.84
N LYS A 231 -28.50 2.28 -7.38
CA LYS A 231 -28.74 3.63 -7.93
C LYS A 231 -27.69 4.66 -7.45
N GLY A 232 -26.66 4.24 -6.71
CA GLY A 232 -25.62 5.10 -6.17
C GLY A 232 -26.08 6.01 -5.03
N LYS A 233 -27.24 5.74 -4.42
CA LYS A 233 -27.72 6.50 -3.26
C LYS A 233 -27.20 5.88 -1.98
N LYS A 234 -26.73 6.72 -1.06
CA LYS A 234 -26.29 6.29 0.27
C LYS A 234 -27.49 5.94 1.16
N VAL A 235 -27.30 4.97 2.04
CA VAL A 235 -28.25 4.68 3.11
C VAL A 235 -28.15 5.74 4.21
N ASP A 236 -29.25 5.97 4.90
CA ASP A 236 -29.28 6.79 6.10
C ASP A 236 -28.77 5.93 7.28
N PRO A 237 -27.62 6.28 7.90
CA PRO A 237 -27.04 5.48 8.97
C PRO A 237 -27.99 5.27 10.15
N SER A 238 -28.87 6.24 10.42
CA SER A 238 -29.85 6.17 11.52
C SER A 238 -30.95 5.13 11.30
N LYS A 239 -31.14 4.68 10.06
CA LYS A 239 -32.17 3.70 9.68
C LYS A 239 -31.63 2.29 9.50
N VAL A 240 -30.31 2.11 9.62
CA VAL A 240 -29.67 0.80 9.53
C VAL A 240 -29.89 0.05 10.84
N THR A 241 -30.83 -0.90 10.85
CA THR A 241 -31.03 -1.78 12.02
C THR A 241 -29.89 -2.79 12.09
N MET A 242 -28.91 -2.51 12.93
CA MET A 242 -27.76 -3.37 13.21
C MET A 242 -28.23 -4.64 13.95
N LYS A 243 -28.27 -5.77 13.26
CA LYS A 243 -28.33 -7.10 13.90
C LYS A 243 -26.94 -7.72 13.84
N GLY A 244 -26.00 -7.15 14.59
CA GLY A 244 -24.59 -7.53 14.54
C GLY A 244 -24.02 -7.78 15.94
N THR A 245 -23.35 -8.92 16.10
CA THR A 245 -22.48 -9.28 17.22
C THR A 245 -21.03 -8.86 16.96
N GLY A 246 -20.78 -8.01 15.96
CA GLY A 246 -19.46 -7.58 15.53
C GLY A 246 -18.78 -6.75 16.61
N VAL A 247 -17.85 -7.36 17.35
CA VAL A 247 -16.99 -6.62 18.26
C VAL A 247 -15.95 -5.90 17.41
N ARG A 248 -16.10 -4.58 17.24
CA ARG A 248 -15.02 -3.74 16.71
C ARG A 248 -13.84 -3.92 17.65
N VAL A 249 -12.75 -4.50 17.16
CA VAL A 249 -11.51 -4.61 17.93
C VAL A 249 -11.10 -3.19 18.28
N GLU A 250 -10.86 -2.90 19.56
CA GLU A 250 -10.34 -1.59 19.97
C GLU A 250 -8.96 -1.41 19.33
N VAL A 251 -8.89 -0.52 18.34
CA VAL A 251 -7.66 -0.22 17.63
C VAL A 251 -6.93 0.89 18.42
N PRO A 252 -5.63 0.73 18.71
CA PRO A 252 -4.88 1.79 19.37
C PRO A 252 -4.90 3.05 18.52
N ALA A 253 -5.02 4.21 19.18
CA ALA A 253 -4.99 5.51 18.54
C ALA A 253 -3.71 6.28 18.91
N PHE A 254 -3.16 6.99 17.93
CA PHE A 254 -2.06 7.92 18.11
C PHE A 254 -2.57 9.33 17.82
N PHE A 255 -2.65 10.20 18.85
CA PHE A 255 -3.28 11.52 18.74
C PHE A 255 -4.73 11.48 18.21
N GLY A 256 -5.49 10.45 18.57
CA GLY A 256 -6.87 10.27 18.12
C GLY A 256 -7.01 9.64 16.71
N GLN A 257 -5.90 9.45 16.00
CA GLN A 257 -5.88 8.73 14.74
C GLN A 257 -5.77 7.22 14.99
N GLU A 258 -6.79 6.45 14.59
CA GLU A 258 -6.79 4.99 14.69
C GLU A 258 -5.68 4.37 13.81
N LEU A 259 -4.93 3.41 14.37
CA LEU A 259 -3.85 2.71 13.69
C LEU A 259 -4.35 1.42 13.02
N LEU A 260 -4.82 1.55 11.79
CA LEU A 260 -5.63 0.52 11.14
C LEU A 260 -4.82 -0.56 10.37
N SER A 261 -3.50 -0.63 10.58
CA SER A 261 -2.62 -1.64 9.97
C SER A 261 -1.70 -2.28 11.00
N GLU A 262 -1.48 -3.59 10.91
CA GLU A 262 -0.61 -4.30 11.86
C GLU A 262 0.89 -4.10 11.60
N LYS A 263 1.30 -3.51 10.48
CA LYS A 263 2.72 -3.36 10.08
C LYS A 263 3.07 -1.88 9.85
N ILE A 264 3.45 -1.19 10.93
CA ILE A 264 3.53 0.27 10.95
C ILE A 264 4.96 0.78 11.12
N VAL A 265 5.33 1.81 10.37
CA VAL A 265 6.55 2.59 10.63
C VAL A 265 6.16 3.98 11.12
N PHE A 266 6.64 4.37 12.30
CA PHE A 266 6.49 5.73 12.82
C PHE A 266 7.73 6.55 12.44
N VAL A 267 7.52 7.69 11.81
CA VAL A 267 8.55 8.64 11.39
C VAL A 267 8.34 9.92 12.18
N LEU A 268 9.27 10.23 13.06
CA LEU A 268 9.06 11.19 14.15
C LEU A 268 10.05 12.34 14.03
N ASP A 269 9.54 13.54 13.85
CA ASP A 269 10.38 14.73 13.77
C ASP A 269 11.03 15.03 15.13
N THR A 270 12.35 15.23 15.08
CA THR A 270 13.18 15.68 16.20
C THR A 270 13.96 16.95 15.84
N SER A 271 13.47 17.72 14.87
CA SER A 271 14.01 19.02 14.48
C SER A 271 13.92 20.07 15.61
N ILE A 272 14.62 21.19 15.44
CA ILE A 272 14.65 22.26 16.46
C ILE A 272 13.26 22.88 16.72
N SER A 273 12.37 22.97 15.72
CA SER A 273 11.01 23.52 15.90
C SER A 273 10.21 22.73 16.93
N MET A 274 10.50 21.45 17.13
CA MET A 274 9.87 20.60 18.14
C MET A 274 10.19 21.02 19.60
N GLN A 275 11.04 22.04 19.82
CA GLN A 275 11.23 22.73 21.10
C GLN A 275 10.10 23.70 21.46
N GLU A 276 9.29 24.10 20.48
CA GLU A 276 8.16 25.00 20.69
C GLU A 276 7.20 24.44 21.75
N ARG A 277 6.65 25.33 22.56
CA ARG A 277 5.70 25.01 23.63
C ARG A 277 4.34 25.54 23.22
N ASP A 278 3.38 24.64 23.02
CA ASP A 278 2.05 25.03 22.57
C ASP A 278 1.23 25.68 23.71
N PRO A 279 0.46 26.73 23.43
CA PRO A 279 -0.35 27.43 24.43
C PRO A 279 -1.38 26.52 25.08
N LEU A 280 -1.81 26.85 26.29
CA LEU A 280 -2.84 26.08 26.97
C LEU A 280 -4.19 26.24 26.24
N PRO A 281 -5.04 25.20 26.17
CA PRO A 281 -6.38 25.32 25.60
C PRO A 281 -7.17 26.42 26.32
N GLU A 282 -7.96 27.22 25.59
CA GLU A 282 -8.68 28.41 26.11
C GLU A 282 -9.59 28.12 27.32
N ASN A 283 -9.96 26.85 27.57
CA ASN A 283 -10.81 26.43 28.70
C ASN A 283 -10.06 25.90 29.94
N SER A 284 -8.73 25.93 29.98
CA SER A 284 -7.93 25.41 31.11
C SER A 284 -7.92 26.33 32.35
N GLY A 285 -8.60 27.47 32.31
CA GLY A 285 -8.73 28.43 33.40
C GLY A 285 -9.68 28.03 34.55
N LYS A 286 -10.33 26.85 34.52
CA LYS A 286 -11.18 26.39 35.62
C LYS A 286 -10.99 24.90 35.93
N GLY A 287 -9.97 24.63 36.75
CA GLY A 287 -9.98 23.59 37.77
C GLY A 287 -9.96 22.13 37.29
N GLN A 288 -8.77 21.57 37.12
CA GLN A 288 -8.47 20.22 37.57
C GLN A 288 -6.96 20.09 37.78
N SER A 289 -6.54 20.01 39.05
CA SER A 289 -5.17 19.73 39.43
C SER A 289 -4.86 18.27 39.13
N ASP A 290 -4.17 18.01 38.04
CA ASP A 290 -3.61 16.67 37.79
C ASP A 290 -2.39 16.51 38.69
N GLY A 291 -2.46 15.53 39.60
CA GLY A 291 -1.59 15.38 40.77
C GLY A 291 -0.17 14.88 40.46
N GLY A 292 0.59 15.62 39.66
CA GLY A 292 2.04 15.46 39.52
C GLY A 292 2.76 16.36 40.52
N THR A 293 3.39 15.78 41.54
CA THR A 293 4.26 16.54 42.46
C THR A 293 5.55 16.93 41.72
N GLU A 294 5.56 18.11 41.09
CA GLU A 294 6.80 18.71 40.60
C GLU A 294 7.58 19.28 41.79
N VAL A 295 8.79 18.75 42.00
CA VAL A 295 9.75 19.30 42.96
C VAL A 295 10.36 20.56 42.33
N PRO A 296 10.24 21.75 42.94
CA PRO A 296 10.77 22.96 42.34
C PRO A 296 12.29 22.98 42.45
N ASP A 297 12.97 23.09 41.31
CA ASP A 297 14.41 23.34 41.26
C ASP A 297 14.68 24.76 41.76
N ARG A 298 15.26 24.85 42.96
CA ARG A 298 15.37 26.08 43.73
C ARG A 298 16.74 26.73 43.52
N ARG A 299 17.12 27.00 42.27
CA ARG A 299 18.37 27.72 41.94
C ARG A 299 18.28 28.62 40.71
N THR A 300 17.31 29.53 40.65
CA THR A 300 17.51 30.82 39.95
C THR A 300 16.43 31.80 40.37
N GLY A 301 16.81 32.84 41.10
CA GLY A 301 15.95 34.01 41.30
C GLY A 301 15.98 34.88 40.04
N GLY A 302 14.82 35.11 39.43
CA GLY A 302 14.68 36.05 38.32
C GLY A 302 13.30 36.04 37.66
N LYS A 303 12.55 37.12 37.88
CA LYS A 303 11.44 37.69 37.09
C LYS A 303 10.30 36.77 36.59
N SER A 304 9.12 37.01 37.14
CA SER A 304 7.81 36.58 36.64
C SER A 304 7.50 37.12 35.24
N GLY A 305 7.25 36.22 34.28
CA GLY A 305 6.66 36.48 32.95
C GLY A 305 6.68 35.23 32.05
N ASP A 306 5.52 34.60 31.86
CA ASP A 306 5.13 33.67 30.77
C ASP A 306 6.20 32.76 30.11
N GLU A 307 6.63 31.70 30.80
CA GLU A 307 7.19 30.53 30.11
C GLU A 307 6.27 29.32 30.37
N LEU A 308 5.58 28.84 29.33
CA LEU A 308 4.75 27.63 29.39
C LEU A 308 5.60 26.46 29.92
N PRO A 309 5.05 25.52 30.71
CA PRO A 309 5.86 24.46 31.30
C PRO A 309 6.48 23.54 30.23
N SER A 310 7.62 22.92 30.53
CA SER A 310 8.32 22.00 29.61
C SER A 310 7.47 20.82 29.14
N SER A 311 6.44 20.46 29.92
CA SER A 311 5.42 19.46 29.57
C SER A 311 4.56 19.85 28.36
N ARG A 312 4.57 21.13 27.96
CA ARG A 312 3.92 21.67 26.76
C ARG A 312 4.82 21.67 25.53
N MET A 313 6.12 21.39 25.68
CA MET A 313 7.03 21.22 24.55
C MET A 313 6.51 20.11 23.62
N ARG A 314 6.39 20.39 22.33
CA ARG A 314 5.86 19.45 21.32
C ARG A 314 6.52 18.09 21.42
N LEU A 315 7.87 18.04 21.44
CA LEU A 315 8.57 16.78 21.57
C LEU A 315 8.20 16.00 22.86
N ARG A 316 8.01 16.68 24.00
CA ARG A 316 7.59 15.99 25.24
C ARG A 316 6.16 15.45 25.15
N ARG A 317 5.26 16.16 24.45
CA ARG A 317 3.91 15.67 24.14
C ARG A 317 3.98 14.41 23.28
N VAL A 318 4.77 14.45 22.21
CA VAL A 318 5.03 13.29 21.33
C VAL A 318 5.58 12.11 22.11
N GLN A 319 6.63 12.29 22.91
CA GLN A 319 7.21 11.21 23.71
C GLN A 319 6.18 10.60 24.67
N ARG A 320 5.32 11.41 25.30
CA ARG A 320 4.29 10.93 26.22
C ARG A 320 3.25 10.08 25.49
N GLU A 321 2.72 10.61 24.40
CA GLU A 321 1.70 9.95 23.58
C GLU A 321 2.24 8.66 22.95
N LEU A 322 3.41 8.72 22.34
CA LEU A 322 4.08 7.59 21.72
C LEU A 322 4.37 6.48 22.74
N LYS A 323 4.83 6.84 23.95
CA LYS A 323 5.01 5.86 25.03
C LYS A 323 3.69 5.25 25.48
N ARG A 324 2.58 6.00 25.53
CA ARG A 324 1.25 5.44 25.84
C ARG A 324 0.87 4.41 24.78
N MET A 325 0.86 4.82 23.51
CA MET A 325 0.48 3.97 22.39
C MET A 325 1.35 2.71 22.28
N ILE A 326 2.68 2.81 22.42
CA ILE A 326 3.57 1.64 22.38
C ILE A 326 3.20 0.62 23.48
N ARG A 327 2.78 1.07 24.67
CA ARG A 327 2.31 0.16 25.73
C ARG A 327 1.02 -0.55 25.33
N GLU A 328 0.12 0.14 24.65
CA GLU A 328 -1.21 -0.33 24.24
C GLU A 328 -1.19 -1.20 22.96
N LEU A 329 -0.17 -1.11 22.11
CA LEU A 329 -0.09 -1.87 20.84
C LEU A 329 -0.41 -3.38 21.02
N PRO A 330 -1.38 -3.96 20.31
CA PRO A 330 -1.66 -5.39 20.40
C PRO A 330 -0.45 -6.24 19.99
N ARG A 331 -0.34 -7.47 20.51
CA ARG A 331 0.81 -8.35 20.23
C ARG A 331 0.92 -8.77 18.76
N SER A 332 -0.17 -8.72 18.00
CA SER A 332 -0.18 -9.02 16.57
C SER A 332 0.53 -7.94 15.74
N PHE A 333 0.67 -6.72 16.28
CA PHE A 333 1.30 -5.62 15.58
C PHE A 333 2.82 -5.79 15.51
N HIS A 334 3.37 -5.36 14.40
CA HIS A 334 4.79 -5.20 14.13
C HIS A 334 5.06 -3.72 13.81
N PHE A 335 6.08 -3.15 14.43
CA PHE A 335 6.34 -1.72 14.27
C PHE A 335 7.83 -1.39 14.17
N CYS A 336 8.14 -0.23 13.60
CA CYS A 336 9.46 0.39 13.68
C CYS A 336 9.34 1.88 14.01
N LEU A 337 10.29 2.42 14.77
CA LEU A 337 10.40 3.84 15.06
C LEU A 337 11.63 4.41 14.35
N LEU A 338 11.41 5.49 13.62
CA LEU A 338 12.42 6.33 13.00
C LEU A 338 12.30 7.72 13.61
N THR A 339 13.43 8.33 13.97
CA THR A 339 13.49 9.76 14.19
C THR A 339 14.25 10.42 13.08
N PHE A 340 13.91 11.67 12.77
CA PHE A 340 14.63 12.42 11.79
C PHE A 340 14.86 13.87 12.22
N ASP A 341 15.98 14.39 11.76
CA ASP A 341 16.35 15.80 11.82
C ASP A 341 17.09 16.17 10.52
N GLU A 342 18.40 16.46 10.57
CA GLU A 342 19.27 16.43 9.38
C GLU A 342 19.57 14.99 8.94
N ASP A 343 19.66 14.08 9.92
CA ASP A 343 19.89 12.66 9.72
C ASP A 343 18.70 11.81 10.16
N VAL A 344 18.64 10.56 9.70
CA VAL A 344 17.63 9.59 10.12
C VAL A 344 18.25 8.57 11.07
N LYS A 345 17.62 8.36 12.22
CA LYS A 345 17.97 7.28 13.16
C LYS A 345 16.85 6.26 13.19
N ARG A 346 17.18 5.00 12.98
CA ARG A 346 16.25 3.88 13.04
C ARG A 346 16.44 3.12 14.34
N MET A 347 15.35 2.71 14.99
CA MET A 347 15.48 1.79 16.14
C MET A 347 15.87 0.36 15.71
N SER A 348 15.59 0.02 14.44
CA SER A 348 15.76 -1.31 13.84
C SER A 348 15.68 -1.18 12.31
N ASP A 349 16.36 -2.06 11.57
CA ASP A 349 16.27 -2.13 10.09
C ASP A 349 15.05 -2.92 9.59
N GLN A 350 14.27 -3.49 10.52
CA GLN A 350 13.08 -4.29 10.24
C GLN A 350 11.96 -3.95 11.22
N LEU A 351 10.73 -4.26 10.82
CA LEU A 351 9.58 -4.26 11.73
C LEU A 351 9.81 -5.28 12.86
N VAL A 352 9.54 -4.88 14.10
CA VAL A 352 9.66 -5.79 15.26
C VAL A 352 8.28 -6.09 15.85
N PRO A 353 8.03 -7.32 16.33
CA PRO A 353 6.75 -7.64 16.97
C PRO A 353 6.57 -6.86 18.27
N ALA A 354 5.33 -6.49 18.58
CA ALA A 354 4.91 -5.75 19.77
C ALA A 354 4.92 -6.58 21.07
N THR A 355 6.00 -7.33 21.27
CA THR A 355 6.29 -8.06 22.51
C THR A 355 6.65 -7.10 23.65
N PRO A 356 6.40 -7.46 24.93
CA PRO A 356 6.75 -6.61 26.07
C PRO A 356 8.24 -6.19 26.11
N GLU A 357 9.15 -7.05 25.65
CA GLU A 357 10.57 -6.74 25.58
C GLU A 357 10.89 -5.70 24.50
N ARG A 358 10.35 -5.87 23.29
CA ARG A 358 10.55 -4.93 22.17
C ARG A 358 9.91 -3.58 22.48
N LYS A 359 8.72 -3.56 23.09
CA LYS A 359 8.07 -2.34 23.58
C LYS A 359 8.94 -1.58 24.59
N ARG A 360 9.55 -2.27 25.55
CA ARG A 360 10.48 -1.64 26.52
C ARG A 360 11.70 -1.01 25.83
N ARG A 361 12.28 -1.68 24.82
CA ARG A 361 13.37 -1.10 24.02
C ARG A 361 12.93 0.12 23.23
N ALA A 362 11.76 0.05 22.59
CA ALA A 362 11.18 1.18 21.87
C ALA A 362 10.94 2.38 22.79
N ILE A 363 10.41 2.16 24.00
CA ILE A 363 10.24 3.23 25.00
C ILE A 363 11.58 3.89 25.36
N LYS A 364 12.65 3.10 25.56
CA LYS A 364 14.00 3.66 25.80
C LYS A 364 14.53 4.46 24.62
N PHE A 365 14.26 4.01 23.40
CA PHE A 365 14.59 4.78 22.19
C PHE A 365 13.85 6.12 22.17
N VAL A 366 12.56 6.12 22.52
CA VAL A 366 11.75 7.34 22.65
C VAL A 366 12.28 8.30 23.72
N ASP A 367 12.71 7.77 24.87
CA ASP A 367 13.26 8.60 25.95
C ASP A 367 14.54 9.36 25.54
N ALA A 368 15.27 8.87 24.54
CA ALA A 368 16.50 9.48 24.03
C ALA A 368 16.28 10.58 22.98
N PHE A 369 15.03 10.95 22.67
CA PHE A 369 14.76 12.00 21.68
C PHE A 369 15.17 13.37 22.22
N GLU A 370 15.92 14.09 21.41
CA GLU A 370 16.37 15.45 21.67
C GLU A 370 16.20 16.30 20.41
N PRO A 371 15.65 17.52 20.52
CA PRO A 371 15.48 18.39 19.37
C PRO A 371 16.83 18.88 18.85
N LYS A 372 17.11 18.68 17.57
CA LYS A 372 18.35 19.11 16.90
C LYS A 372 18.15 19.20 15.40
N GLY A 373 19.05 19.88 14.70
CA GLY A 373 19.09 19.87 13.23
C GLY A 373 17.86 20.47 12.54
N PHE A 374 17.74 20.18 11.25
CA PHE A 374 16.67 20.63 10.36
C PHE A 374 15.62 19.53 10.15
N THR A 375 14.76 19.65 9.14
CA THR A 375 13.60 18.77 8.92
C THR A 375 13.75 18.04 7.59
N SER A 376 14.58 16.98 7.55
CA SER A 376 14.87 16.19 6.33
C SER A 376 13.82 15.13 6.06
N THR A 377 12.59 15.56 5.75
CA THR A 377 11.42 14.69 5.55
C THR A 377 11.58 13.70 4.40
N ASP A 378 12.26 14.10 3.32
CA ASP A 378 12.60 13.25 2.17
C ASP A 378 13.37 12.00 2.59
N ARG A 379 14.50 12.17 3.28
CA ARG A 379 15.34 11.07 3.79
C ARG A 379 14.58 10.19 4.77
N ALA A 380 13.73 10.80 5.60
CA ALA A 380 12.95 10.10 6.60
C ALA A 380 11.91 9.16 5.95
N LEU A 381 11.24 9.62 4.90
CA LEU A 381 10.26 8.83 4.15
C LEU A 381 10.96 7.76 3.30
N GLU A 382 12.04 8.08 2.58
CA GLU A 382 12.86 7.08 1.89
C GLU A 382 13.30 5.95 2.83
N ALA A 383 13.76 6.32 4.03
CA ALA A 383 14.15 5.35 5.05
C ALA A 383 12.99 4.49 5.54
N ALA A 384 11.79 5.04 5.63
CA ALA A 384 10.59 4.30 6.02
C ALA A 384 10.17 3.28 4.95
N PHE A 385 10.21 3.66 3.66
CA PHE A 385 9.92 2.75 2.55
C PHE A 385 10.93 1.61 2.43
N GLN A 386 12.17 1.82 2.88
CA GLN A 386 13.18 0.77 2.92
C GLN A 386 12.97 -0.28 4.03
N ILE A 387 12.06 -0.06 4.99
CA ILE A 387 11.75 -1.05 6.03
C ILE A 387 10.94 -2.20 5.42
N PRO A 388 11.47 -3.44 5.37
CA PRO A 388 10.78 -4.54 4.70
C PRO A 388 9.42 -4.86 5.33
N GLY A 389 8.40 -4.97 4.49
CA GLY A 389 7.05 -5.38 4.89
C GLY A 389 6.20 -4.28 5.54
N VAL A 390 6.63 -3.02 5.53
CA VAL A 390 5.79 -1.88 5.95
C VAL A 390 4.47 -1.86 5.17
N ARG A 391 3.37 -1.56 5.89
CA ARG A 391 2.02 -1.43 5.32
C ARG A 391 1.32 -0.14 5.75
N ALA A 392 1.87 0.63 6.67
CA ALA A 392 1.43 1.98 6.96
C ALA A 392 2.60 2.79 7.51
N ILE A 393 2.67 4.06 7.12
CA ILE A 393 3.63 5.02 7.66
C ILE A 393 2.84 6.06 8.45
N VAL A 394 3.31 6.41 9.65
CA VAL A 394 2.79 7.52 10.44
C VAL A 394 3.89 8.56 10.56
N LEU A 395 3.76 9.67 9.84
CA LEU A 395 4.69 10.79 9.88
C LEU A 395 4.17 11.86 10.84
N LEU A 396 4.96 12.20 11.84
CA LEU A 396 4.68 13.32 12.75
C LEU A 396 5.73 14.40 12.55
N SER A 397 5.29 15.62 12.23
CA SER A 397 6.15 16.78 12.00
C SER A 397 5.40 18.07 12.35
N ASP A 398 6.13 19.09 12.81
CA ASP A 398 5.60 20.45 13.01
C ASP A 398 6.15 21.48 12.00
N GLY A 399 7.02 21.04 11.09
CA GLY A 399 7.71 21.91 10.16
C GLY A 399 7.55 21.53 8.70
N MET A 400 7.76 22.52 7.83
CA MET A 400 8.03 22.29 6.42
C MET A 400 9.36 21.55 6.24
N PRO A 401 9.50 20.66 5.23
CA PRO A 401 10.79 20.08 4.88
C PRO A 401 11.82 21.18 4.62
N TYR A 402 12.98 21.08 5.26
CA TYR A 402 14.03 22.07 5.12
C TYR A 402 15.42 21.48 5.35
N ARG A 403 16.38 21.90 4.51
CA ARG A 403 17.82 21.70 4.67
C ARG A 403 18.58 22.90 4.12
N ALA A 404 19.64 23.31 4.79
CA ALA A 404 20.41 24.50 4.42
C ALA A 404 21.29 24.31 3.17
N LYS A 405 21.96 23.16 3.03
CA LYS A 405 22.95 22.91 1.95
C LYS A 405 22.32 22.47 0.62
N ASP A 406 21.16 21.85 0.70
CA ASP A 406 20.42 21.27 -0.41
C ASP A 406 18.93 21.45 -0.10
N PRO A 407 18.37 22.64 -0.43
CA PRO A 407 17.00 22.99 -0.12
C PRO A 407 16.02 21.99 -0.74
N ILE A 408 15.00 21.62 0.04
CA ILE A 408 13.98 20.68 -0.39
C ILE A 408 12.85 21.47 -1.04
N ASP A 409 12.56 21.17 -2.31
CA ASP A 409 11.34 21.63 -2.97
C ASP A 409 10.16 20.74 -2.54
N PRO A 410 9.12 21.29 -1.90
CA PRO A 410 8.00 20.50 -1.40
C PRO A 410 7.23 19.75 -2.48
N GLU A 411 7.05 20.31 -3.69
CA GLU A 411 6.33 19.62 -4.77
C GLU A 411 7.17 18.51 -5.39
N GLN A 412 8.48 18.71 -5.52
CA GLN A 412 9.39 17.65 -5.97
C GLN A 412 9.41 16.49 -4.96
N LEU A 413 9.40 16.79 -3.66
CA LEU A 413 9.28 15.77 -2.63
C LEU A 413 7.94 15.02 -2.72
N LEU A 414 6.81 15.73 -2.88
CA LEU A 414 5.51 15.08 -3.07
C LEU A 414 5.49 14.18 -4.31
N ALA A 415 6.10 14.61 -5.42
CA ALA A 415 6.23 13.80 -6.63
C ALA A 415 7.09 12.54 -6.38
N HIS A 416 8.21 12.71 -5.68
CA HIS A 416 9.10 11.60 -5.32
C HIS A 416 8.41 10.57 -4.42
N ILE A 417 7.65 11.01 -3.42
CA ILE A 417 6.86 10.13 -2.53
C ILE A 417 5.86 9.29 -3.33
N VAL A 418 5.16 9.90 -4.28
CA VAL A 418 4.23 9.17 -5.16
C VAL A 418 4.98 8.17 -6.02
N GLU A 419 6.16 8.53 -6.53
CA GLU A 419 6.98 7.65 -7.36
C GLU A 419 7.48 6.40 -6.61
N ILE A 420 8.04 6.57 -5.41
CA ILE A 420 8.56 5.44 -4.62
C ILE A 420 7.44 4.54 -4.07
N ASN A 421 6.23 5.08 -3.90
CA ASN A 421 5.07 4.34 -3.39
C ASN A 421 4.18 3.74 -4.49
N ARG A 422 4.47 4.02 -5.77
CA ARG A 422 3.54 3.77 -6.90
C ARG A 422 3.04 2.33 -7.06
N PHE A 423 3.79 1.36 -6.55
CA PHE A 423 3.46 -0.08 -6.62
C PHE A 423 3.19 -0.73 -5.27
N GLU A 424 3.39 -0.02 -4.16
CA GLU A 424 3.15 -0.54 -2.80
C GLU A 424 1.84 -0.02 -2.21
N HIS A 425 1.40 1.18 -2.62
CA HIS A 425 0.15 1.81 -2.17
C HIS A 425 0.05 1.91 -0.64
N ILE A 426 1.18 2.19 0.01
CA ILE A 426 1.28 2.34 1.46
C ILE A 426 0.70 3.72 1.85
N PRO A 427 -0.30 3.79 2.74
CA PRO A 427 -0.73 5.06 3.31
C PRO A 427 0.36 5.69 4.15
N ILE A 428 0.55 7.00 3.93
CA ILE A 428 1.28 7.85 4.87
C ILE A 428 0.26 8.67 5.63
N ASN A 429 -0.04 8.27 6.85
CA ASN A 429 -0.83 9.03 7.79
C ASN A 429 0.04 10.14 8.37
N THR A 430 -0.47 11.37 8.40
CA THR A 430 0.29 12.53 8.86
C THR A 430 -0.33 13.15 10.11
N VAL A 431 0.53 13.49 11.08
CA VAL A 431 0.15 14.18 12.31
C VAL A 431 0.90 15.51 12.35
N GLY A 432 0.17 16.62 12.22
CA GLY A 432 0.70 17.98 12.27
C GLY A 432 0.31 18.69 13.57
N PHE A 433 0.96 19.82 13.88
CA PHE A 433 0.54 20.70 14.96
C PHE A 433 -0.24 21.91 14.41
N SER A 434 -1.17 22.45 15.20
CA SER A 434 -2.00 23.60 14.81
C SER A 434 -1.18 24.90 14.69
N ALA A 435 -0.23 25.10 15.61
CA ALA A 435 0.61 26.29 15.70
C ALA A 435 1.90 26.15 14.88
N THR A 436 1.80 25.73 13.62
CA THR A 436 2.99 25.47 12.78
C THR A 436 3.44 26.68 11.98
N SER A 437 4.74 26.75 11.69
CA SER A 437 5.29 27.80 10.83
C SER A 437 4.91 27.54 9.36
N GLY A 438 4.44 28.58 8.65
CA GLY A 438 4.14 28.49 7.22
C GLY A 438 2.91 27.62 6.92
N ASN A 439 2.95 26.84 5.84
CA ASN A 439 1.86 25.94 5.42
C ASN A 439 2.21 24.46 5.65
N ALA A 440 2.87 24.14 6.78
CA ALA A 440 3.26 22.77 7.11
C ALA A 440 2.05 21.83 7.19
N GLY A 441 0.94 22.28 7.78
CA GLY A 441 -0.32 21.53 7.80
C GLY A 441 -0.81 21.14 6.41
N GLY A 442 -0.88 22.09 5.47
CA GLY A 442 -1.30 21.81 4.09
C GLY A 442 -0.35 20.87 3.35
N PHE A 443 0.96 20.97 3.57
CA PHE A 443 1.94 20.02 3.00
C PHE A 443 1.73 18.60 3.55
N MET A 444 1.54 18.47 4.86
CA MET A 444 1.28 17.18 5.53
C MET A 444 -0.05 16.57 5.10
N GLU A 445 -1.08 17.40 4.93
CA GLU A 445 -2.37 16.97 4.38
C GLU A 445 -2.22 16.44 2.95
N GLU A 446 -1.42 17.11 2.12
CA GLU A 446 -1.19 16.70 0.74
C GLU A 446 -0.42 15.37 0.63
N ILE A 447 0.54 15.09 1.53
CA ILE A 447 1.19 13.76 1.65
C ILE A 447 0.13 12.68 1.92
N SER A 448 -0.71 12.90 2.94
CA SER A 448 -1.78 11.97 3.30
C SER A 448 -2.72 11.75 2.11
N ARG A 449 -3.20 12.83 1.50
CA ARG A 449 -4.13 12.77 0.38
C ARG A 449 -3.57 12.02 -0.82
N ARG A 450 -2.30 12.26 -1.22
CA ARG A 450 -1.66 11.60 -2.37
C ARG A 450 -1.35 10.12 -2.14
N THR A 451 -1.23 9.69 -0.88
CA THR A 451 -0.93 8.28 -0.51
C THR A 451 -2.14 7.54 0.04
N GLY A 452 -3.31 8.19 0.10
CA GLY A 452 -4.53 7.66 0.70
C GLY A 452 -4.47 7.60 2.24
N GLY A 453 -3.49 8.21 2.89
CA GLY A 453 -3.46 8.35 4.35
C GLY A 453 -4.45 9.39 4.88
N LYS A 454 -4.47 9.54 6.20
CA LYS A 454 -5.29 10.51 6.92
C LYS A 454 -4.39 11.57 7.57
N TYR A 455 -4.79 12.82 7.47
CA TYR A 455 -4.18 13.93 8.22
C TYR A 455 -4.90 14.12 9.56
N THR A 456 -4.15 14.37 10.61
CA THR A 456 -4.66 14.71 11.93
C THR A 456 -3.89 15.91 12.47
N GLU A 457 -4.63 16.94 12.87
CA GLU A 457 -4.04 18.13 13.48
C GLU A 457 -4.11 18.03 15.01
N VAL A 458 -2.97 18.26 15.65
CA VAL A 458 -2.80 18.28 17.10
C VAL A 458 -2.89 19.72 17.59
N PRO A 459 -3.82 20.03 18.51
CA PRO A 459 -4.00 21.38 19.01
C PRO A 459 -2.84 21.88 19.86
#